data_AF-A0A8H4UP30-F1
#
_entry.id   AF-A0A8H4UP30-F1
#
_cell.length_a   1.000
_cell.length_b   1.000
_cell.length_c   1.000
_cell.angle_alpha   90.00
_cell.angle_beta   90.00
_cell.angle_gamma   90.00
#
_symmetry.space_group_name_H-M   'P 1'
#
loop_
_entity.id
_entity.type
_entity.pdbx_description
1 polymer ?
#
loop_
_entity_poly.entity_id
_entity_poly.type
_entity_poly.pdbx_seq_one_letter_code
_entity_poly.pdbx_strand_id
1 'polypeptide(L)'
;LAPGWTSYRHRLNYQVFDVASLLNAEGSNILAVEVAEGWYATRLGFRGGRRQLYGDRLAALAQLEIHVGHGGDKFTLCTDSTWTCTPSAIVRSELYDGEIYDAREEDASWNWRSLEPFVDASGWNPVQEIDFPTATLVASDAPPVRITEEITPISVQKTPSGATILDFGQNLVGRLRVSSLKQPSGSRVSFIHAEVLENGELGIRPLRHAKCTDEIILNGTEIVDWSPQYTFHGFRYVQVNGWDEERDGSLLVNITALVMHTDMTRSGWFSCSHPM
;
A
#
# COMPACT_ATOMS: atom_id res chain seq x y z
N LEU A 1 2.88 -5.12 -0.68
CA LEU A 1 2.12 -6.38 -0.46
C LEU A 1 3.02 -7.57 -0.07
N ALA A 2 4.08 -7.34 0.70
CA ALA A 2 4.86 -8.43 1.30
C ALA A 2 4.09 -9.02 2.49
N PRO A 3 4.26 -10.30 2.86
CA PRO A 3 5.13 -11.31 2.22
C PRO A 3 4.44 -12.11 1.08
N GLY A 4 3.26 -11.67 0.65
CA GLY A 4 2.45 -12.36 -0.35
C GLY A 4 1.45 -13.35 0.25
N TRP A 5 0.73 -14.06 -0.62
CA TRP A 5 -0.32 -15.00 -0.23
C TRP A 5 0.15 -16.45 -0.31
N THR A 6 0.32 -17.09 0.86
CA THR A 6 0.65 -18.51 0.97
C THR A 6 -0.38 -19.23 1.83
N SER A 7 -0.28 -20.55 1.92
CA SER A 7 -1.04 -21.31 2.92
C SER A 7 -0.41 -21.10 4.30
N TYR A 8 -0.78 -20.00 4.98
CA TYR A 8 -0.12 -19.50 6.20
C TYR A 8 -0.04 -20.49 7.37
N ARG A 9 -0.85 -21.57 7.37
CA ARG A 9 -0.76 -22.66 8.36
C ARG A 9 0.39 -23.65 8.11
N HIS A 10 0.93 -23.65 6.89
CA HIS A 10 1.96 -24.59 6.45
C HIS A 10 3.29 -23.90 6.18
N ARG A 11 3.27 -22.71 5.57
CA ARG A 11 4.47 -21.93 5.28
C ARG A 11 4.23 -20.44 5.37
N LEU A 12 5.26 -19.71 5.77
CA LEU A 12 5.31 -18.26 5.82
C LEU A 12 6.55 -17.79 5.08
N ASN A 13 6.37 -16.95 4.06
CA ASN A 13 7.49 -16.36 3.35
C ASN A 13 8.12 -15.25 4.21
N TYR A 14 9.44 -15.22 4.32
CA TYR A 14 10.17 -14.06 4.85
C TYR A 14 10.99 -13.38 3.74
N GLN A 15 11.45 -12.16 4.01
CA GLN A 15 12.32 -11.40 3.13
C GLN A 15 13.59 -11.01 3.88
N VAL A 16 14.68 -10.89 3.14
CA VAL A 16 15.98 -10.43 3.65
C VAL A 16 16.35 -9.18 2.87
N PHE A 17 16.75 -8.14 3.59
CA PHE A 17 17.16 -6.86 3.02
C PHE A 17 18.55 -6.52 3.56
N ASP A 18 19.43 -6.02 2.69
CA ASP A 18 20.63 -5.33 3.14
C ASP A 18 20.23 -3.90 3.54
N VAL A 19 20.35 -3.61 4.83
CA VAL A 19 19.96 -2.33 5.43
C VAL A 19 21.17 -1.56 5.98
N ALA A 20 22.40 -1.99 5.67
CA ALA A 20 23.60 -1.40 6.24
C ALA A 20 23.70 0.12 6.00
N SER A 21 23.32 0.57 4.80
CA SER A 21 23.33 2.00 4.43
C SER A 21 22.21 2.83 5.06
N LEU A 22 21.21 2.18 5.68
CA LEU A 22 20.10 2.85 6.35
C LEU A 22 20.37 3.07 7.84
N LEU A 23 21.39 2.41 8.38
CA LEU A 23 21.75 2.53 9.79
C LEU A 23 22.48 3.85 10.02
N ASN A 24 22.03 4.58 11.04
CA ASN A 24 22.78 5.69 11.60
C ASN A 24 23.93 5.14 12.45
N ALA A 25 25.15 5.22 11.92
CA ALA A 25 26.36 4.72 12.59
C ALA A 25 26.75 5.57 13.82
N GLU A 26 26.32 6.82 13.89
CA GLU A 26 26.73 7.79 14.92
C GLU A 26 25.62 8.09 15.93
N GLY A 27 24.47 7.39 15.86
CA GLY A 27 23.32 7.72 16.70
C GLY A 27 22.28 6.61 16.85
N SER A 28 21.13 7.00 17.39
CA SER A 28 20.00 6.10 17.60
C SER A 28 19.40 5.66 16.27
N ASN A 29 18.93 4.41 16.26
CA ASN A 29 18.22 3.81 15.15
C ASN A 29 16.82 3.41 15.61
N ILE A 30 15.84 3.52 14.72
CA ILE A 30 14.47 3.09 14.96
C ILE A 30 14.15 2.02 13.92
N LEU A 31 13.68 0.87 14.38
CA LEU A 31 13.10 -0.14 13.54
C LEU A 31 11.58 -0.13 13.75
N ALA A 32 10.84 0.26 12.72
CA ALA A 32 9.39 0.30 12.75
C ALA A 32 8.81 -0.60 11.65
N VAL A 33 7.67 -1.22 11.94
CA VAL A 33 6.93 -2.07 11.00
C VAL A 33 5.46 -1.70 11.07
N GLU A 34 4.88 -1.28 9.96
CA GLU A 34 3.44 -1.12 9.82
C GLU A 34 2.84 -2.43 9.29
N VAL A 35 1.78 -2.92 9.95
CA VAL A 35 1.16 -4.22 9.64
C VAL A 35 -0.29 -4.00 9.29
N ALA A 36 -0.69 -4.51 8.12
CA ALA A 36 -2.09 -4.54 7.69
C ALA A 36 -2.59 -5.97 7.57
N GLU A 37 -3.91 -6.12 7.41
CA GLU A 37 -4.57 -7.43 7.38
C GLU A 37 -4.12 -8.34 6.23
N GLY A 38 -3.87 -7.75 5.04
CA GLY A 38 -3.56 -8.47 3.81
C GLY A 38 -4.51 -9.67 3.56
N TRP A 39 -4.03 -10.70 2.88
CA TRP A 39 -4.80 -11.94 2.70
C TRP A 39 -4.98 -12.74 3.99
N TYR A 40 -4.25 -12.41 5.06
CA TYR A 40 -4.31 -13.15 6.33
C TYR A 40 -5.64 -12.93 7.05
N ALA A 41 -6.10 -11.67 7.14
CA ALA A 41 -7.29 -11.32 7.90
C ALA A 41 -8.39 -10.60 7.10
N THR A 42 -8.10 -10.09 5.89
CA THR A 42 -9.10 -9.36 5.11
C THR A 42 -10.24 -10.26 4.62
N ARG A 43 -11.29 -9.64 4.06
CA ARG A 43 -12.41 -10.34 3.45
C ARG A 43 -11.99 -10.97 2.12
N LEU A 44 -12.10 -12.29 2.00
CA LEU A 44 -11.71 -13.04 0.80
C LEU A 44 -12.85 -13.88 0.24
N GLY A 45 -12.83 -14.06 -1.09
CA GLY A 45 -13.76 -14.92 -1.82
C GLY A 45 -15.02 -14.23 -2.34
N PHE A 46 -15.82 -14.98 -3.09
CA PHE A 46 -17.03 -14.49 -3.77
C PHE A 46 -18.27 -14.50 -2.85
N ARG A 47 -19.38 -13.92 -3.32
CA ARG A 47 -20.69 -13.90 -2.62
C ARG A 47 -20.61 -13.30 -1.21
N GLY A 48 -19.94 -12.16 -1.08
CA GLY A 48 -19.70 -11.49 0.20
C GLY A 48 -18.41 -11.92 0.91
N GLY A 49 -17.88 -13.11 0.63
CA GLY A 49 -16.60 -13.56 1.18
C GLY A 49 -16.62 -13.80 2.70
N ARG A 50 -15.44 -14.08 3.28
CA ARG A 50 -15.24 -14.27 4.73
C ARG A 50 -13.97 -13.57 5.17
N ARG A 51 -14.00 -12.93 6.34
CA ARG A 51 -12.81 -12.33 6.98
C ARG A 51 -12.09 -13.37 7.83
N GLN A 52 -10.86 -13.04 8.23
CA GLN A 52 -10.10 -13.76 9.27
C GLN A 52 -9.96 -15.26 8.97
N LEU A 53 -9.72 -15.60 7.69
CA LEU A 53 -9.59 -17.00 7.27
C LEU A 53 -8.40 -17.71 7.94
N TYR A 54 -7.34 -16.97 8.24
CA TYR A 54 -6.12 -17.50 8.82
C TYR A 54 -5.95 -17.12 10.29
N GLY A 55 -6.38 -15.91 10.66
CA GLY A 55 -6.44 -15.46 12.04
C GLY A 55 -7.08 -14.08 12.17
N ASP A 56 -7.27 -13.66 13.41
CA ASP A 56 -7.92 -12.41 13.82
C ASP A 56 -6.97 -11.43 14.52
N ARG A 57 -5.71 -11.83 14.74
CA ARG A 57 -4.64 -11.00 15.31
C ARG A 57 -3.57 -10.75 14.26
N LEU A 58 -3.20 -9.47 14.09
CA LEU A 58 -2.09 -9.07 13.23
C LEU A 58 -0.77 -9.23 14.00
N ALA A 59 0.28 -9.65 13.31
CA ALA A 59 1.59 -9.90 13.90
C ALA A 59 2.70 -9.55 12.92
N ALA A 60 3.84 -9.13 13.46
CA ALA A 60 5.08 -8.96 12.74
C ALA A 60 6.14 -9.90 13.32
N LEU A 61 7.02 -10.39 12.45
CA LEU A 61 8.26 -11.05 12.84
C LEU A 61 9.39 -10.33 12.11
N ALA A 62 10.32 -9.77 12.87
CA ALA A 62 11.50 -9.12 12.31
C ALA A 62 12.75 -9.48 13.12
N GLN A 63 13.87 -9.56 12.41
CA GLN A 63 15.20 -9.79 12.98
C GLN A 63 16.21 -8.94 12.21
N LEU A 64 16.84 -8.00 12.90
CA LEU A 64 17.96 -7.21 12.39
C LEU A 64 19.26 -7.83 12.90
N GLU A 65 20.17 -8.14 11.98
CA GLU A 65 21.50 -8.65 12.29
C GLU A 65 22.56 -7.63 11.85
N ILE A 66 23.41 -7.21 12.77
CA ILE A 66 24.53 -6.30 12.48
C ILE A 66 25.82 -7.03 12.77
N HIS A 67 26.69 -7.10 11.76
CA HIS A 67 28.05 -7.61 11.89
C HIS A 67 29.03 -6.43 11.97
N VAL A 68 29.68 -6.27 13.13
CA VAL A 68 30.62 -5.17 13.33
C VAL A 68 32.02 -5.60 12.87
N GLY A 69 32.49 -5.05 11.75
CA GLY A 69 33.82 -5.32 11.19
C GLY A 69 34.00 -6.73 10.59
N HIS A 70 35.19 -7.00 10.04
CA HIS A 70 35.52 -8.31 9.45
C HIS A 70 35.81 -9.35 10.56
N GLY A 71 34.74 -9.91 11.14
CA GLY A 71 34.80 -11.00 12.13
C GLY A 71 34.47 -10.60 13.58
N GLY A 72 33.92 -9.41 13.82
CA GLY A 72 33.54 -8.95 15.16
C GLY A 72 32.13 -9.36 15.62
N ASP A 73 31.75 -8.83 16.78
CA ASP A 73 30.53 -9.17 17.50
C ASP A 73 29.27 -9.00 16.63
N LYS A 74 28.35 -9.97 16.76
CA LYS A 74 27.03 -9.94 16.14
C LYS A 74 26.04 -9.28 17.10
N PHE A 75 25.47 -8.16 16.69
CA PHE A 75 24.29 -7.60 17.34
C PHE A 75 23.04 -8.15 16.65
N THR A 76 22.03 -8.51 17.44
CA THR A 76 20.75 -9.01 16.93
C THR A 76 19.62 -8.36 17.70
N LEU A 77 18.68 -7.77 16.95
CA LEU A 77 17.44 -7.22 17.47
C LEU A 77 16.28 -8.02 16.86
N CYS A 78 15.48 -8.65 17.70
CA CYS A 78 14.29 -9.39 17.28
C CYS A 78 13.02 -8.66 17.74
N THR A 79 11.90 -8.96 17.10
CA THR A 79 10.57 -8.67 17.66
C THR A 79 10.36 -9.45 18.95
N ASP A 80 10.04 -8.74 20.03
CA ASP A 80 9.77 -9.28 21.37
C ASP A 80 8.79 -8.37 22.14
N SER A 81 8.51 -8.68 23.41
CA SER A 81 7.61 -7.90 24.27
C SER A 81 8.08 -6.47 24.61
N THR A 82 9.30 -6.07 24.25
CA THR A 82 9.81 -4.71 24.49
C THR A 82 9.33 -3.70 23.45
N TRP A 83 8.78 -4.18 22.34
CA TRP A 83 8.20 -3.34 21.30
C TRP A 83 6.91 -2.68 21.76
N THR A 84 6.58 -1.56 21.14
CA THR A 84 5.32 -0.84 21.34
C THR A 84 4.59 -0.72 20.00
N CYS A 85 3.28 -0.47 20.04
CA CYS A 85 2.45 -0.27 18.86
C CYS A 85 1.41 0.84 19.04
N THR A 86 1.01 1.42 17.92
CA THR A 86 -0.05 2.44 17.84
C THR A 86 -0.81 2.27 16.52
N PRO A 87 -2.07 2.70 16.41
CA PRO A 87 -2.74 2.81 15.12
C PRO A 87 -1.97 3.74 14.17
N SER A 88 -2.00 3.40 12.88
CA SER A 88 -1.47 4.24 11.79
C SER A 88 -2.54 5.23 11.30
N ALA A 89 -2.11 6.21 10.51
CA ALA A 89 -2.97 7.04 9.68
C ALA A 89 -3.79 6.24 8.65
N ILE A 90 -3.41 5.00 8.34
CA ILE A 90 -4.23 4.07 7.57
C ILE A 90 -5.31 3.48 8.48
N VAL A 91 -6.47 4.14 8.53
CA VAL A 91 -7.59 3.77 9.43
C VAL A 91 -8.39 2.55 8.94
N ARG A 92 -8.27 2.21 7.65
CA ARG A 92 -8.82 0.98 7.07
C ARG A 92 -8.01 0.59 5.85
N SER A 93 -7.65 -0.68 5.71
CA SER A 93 -7.10 -1.20 4.45
C SER A 93 -7.62 -2.60 4.16
N GLU A 94 -8.22 -2.77 2.98
CA GLU A 94 -8.73 -4.05 2.48
C GLU A 94 -8.33 -4.27 1.03
N LEU A 95 -8.01 -5.51 0.68
CA LEU A 95 -7.62 -5.86 -0.69
C LEU A 95 -8.73 -5.64 -1.72
N TYR A 96 -10.00 -5.78 -1.33
CA TYR A 96 -11.14 -5.62 -2.26
C TYR A 96 -11.81 -4.25 -2.17
N ASP A 97 -11.85 -3.66 -0.98
CA ASP A 97 -12.61 -2.44 -0.75
C ASP A 97 -11.77 -1.17 -0.83
N GLY A 98 -10.44 -1.29 -0.79
CA GLY A 98 -9.49 -0.19 -0.84
C GLY A 98 -9.04 0.28 0.54
N GLU A 99 -8.41 1.44 0.56
CA GLU A 99 -7.74 2.01 1.74
C GLU A 99 -8.29 3.39 2.11
N ILE A 100 -8.50 3.64 3.40
CA ILE A 100 -8.76 4.98 3.92
C ILE A 100 -7.53 5.41 4.70
N TYR A 101 -6.97 6.55 4.28
CA TYR A 101 -5.88 7.23 4.96
C TYR A 101 -6.39 8.55 5.55
N ASP A 102 -6.22 8.74 6.85
CA ASP A 102 -6.56 9.97 7.56
C ASP A 102 -5.30 10.72 7.95
N ALA A 103 -4.94 11.75 7.18
CA ALA A 103 -3.74 12.54 7.38
C ALA A 103 -3.73 13.29 8.73
N ARG A 104 -4.87 13.38 9.41
CA ARG A 104 -4.97 14.02 10.73
C ARG A 104 -4.40 13.14 11.84
N GLU A 105 -4.32 11.84 11.58
CA GLU A 105 -3.76 10.82 12.49
C GLU A 105 -2.29 10.51 12.16
N GLU A 106 -1.70 11.13 11.14
CA GLU A 106 -0.31 10.89 10.76
C GLU A 106 0.66 11.55 11.74
N ASP A 107 1.61 10.76 12.20
CA ASP A 107 2.73 11.19 13.04
C ASP A 107 4.02 10.93 12.26
N ALA A 108 4.72 11.97 11.82
CA ALA A 108 5.94 11.75 11.05
C ALA A 108 7.09 11.16 11.90
N SER A 109 7.00 11.22 13.23
CA SER A 109 8.11 10.89 14.13
C SER A 109 8.41 9.39 14.22
N TRP A 110 7.43 8.53 13.96
CA TRP A 110 7.57 7.08 14.16
C TRP A 110 8.41 6.36 13.10
N ASN A 111 8.68 7.00 11.96
CA ASN A 111 9.38 6.39 10.83
C ASN A 111 10.49 7.29 10.27
N TRP A 112 11.18 6.75 9.26
CA TRP A 112 12.32 7.37 8.57
C TRP A 112 12.03 8.75 7.95
N ARG A 113 10.75 9.15 7.80
CA ARG A 113 10.38 10.46 7.24
C ARG A 113 10.64 11.61 8.19
N SER A 114 10.86 11.36 9.48
CA SER A 114 11.37 12.36 10.41
C SER A 114 12.90 12.45 10.33
N LEU A 115 13.41 13.66 10.09
CA LEU A 115 14.83 14.00 10.26
C LEU A 115 15.19 14.27 11.74
N GLU A 116 14.18 14.47 12.59
CA GLU A 116 14.33 14.67 14.02
C GLU A 116 14.31 13.32 14.76
N PRO A 117 15.03 13.19 15.88
CA PRO A 117 14.96 11.99 16.72
C PRO A 117 13.52 11.70 17.14
N PHE A 118 13.12 10.43 17.17
CA PHE A 118 11.82 10.05 17.72
C PHE A 118 11.66 10.60 19.13
N VAL A 119 10.63 11.41 19.32
CA VAL A 119 10.52 12.30 20.49
C VAL A 119 9.83 11.59 21.65
N ASP A 120 8.84 10.72 21.40
CA ASP A 120 8.11 10.06 22.49
C ASP A 120 7.22 8.87 22.05
N ALA A 121 7.35 7.72 22.74
CA ALA A 121 6.45 6.57 22.62
C ALA A 121 5.43 6.48 23.77
N SER A 122 5.33 7.48 24.65
CA SER A 122 4.54 7.41 25.88
C SER A 122 3.04 7.14 25.66
N GLY A 123 2.51 7.48 24.48
CA GLY A 123 1.13 7.19 24.08
C GLY A 123 0.91 5.82 23.43
N TRP A 124 1.97 5.05 23.18
CA TRP A 124 1.88 3.76 22.49
C TRP A 124 1.55 2.64 23.47
N ASN A 125 0.93 1.59 22.94
CA ASN A 125 0.54 0.41 23.70
C ASN A 125 1.66 -0.62 23.68
N PRO A 126 1.83 -1.43 24.73
CA PRO A 126 2.72 -2.59 24.68
C PRO A 126 2.20 -3.60 23.65
N VAL A 127 3.11 -4.25 22.93
CA VAL A 127 2.74 -5.39 22.09
C VAL A 127 2.39 -6.62 22.93
N GLN A 128 1.70 -7.59 22.32
CA GLN A 128 1.50 -8.91 22.89
C GLN A 128 2.28 -9.93 22.07
N GLU A 129 3.12 -10.73 22.73
CA GLU A 129 3.70 -11.91 22.09
C GLU A 129 2.64 -12.97 21.82
N ILE A 130 2.70 -13.56 20.62
CA ILE A 130 1.85 -14.68 20.23
C ILE A 130 2.72 -15.88 19.90
N ASP A 131 2.20 -17.07 20.15
CA ASP A 131 2.91 -18.30 19.81
C ASP A 131 3.24 -18.33 18.32
N PHE A 132 4.49 -18.68 18.02
CA PHE A 132 4.91 -18.88 16.63
C PHE A 132 4.04 -19.99 16.00
N PRO A 133 3.45 -19.78 14.82
CA PRO A 133 2.57 -20.77 14.22
C PRO A 133 3.36 -22.05 13.88
N THR A 134 2.67 -23.19 13.74
CA THR A 134 3.28 -24.45 13.29
C THR A 134 3.82 -24.42 11.86
N ALA A 135 3.72 -23.28 11.18
CA ALA A 135 4.15 -23.08 9.81
C ALA A 135 5.67 -22.99 9.70
N THR A 136 6.22 -23.43 8.57
CA THR A 136 7.65 -23.29 8.29
C THR A 136 7.96 -21.90 7.73
N LEU A 137 8.99 -21.24 8.25
CA LEU A 137 9.55 -20.04 7.61
C LEU A 137 10.34 -20.46 6.38
N VAL A 138 10.01 -19.88 5.24
CA VAL A 138 10.65 -20.19 3.95
C VAL A 138 11.09 -18.92 3.26
N ALA A 139 12.26 -18.96 2.63
CA ALA A 139 12.64 -17.93 1.67
C ALA A 139 11.74 -18.05 0.43
N SER A 140 11.34 -16.92 -0.16
CA SER A 140 10.52 -16.95 -1.37
C SER A 140 11.34 -17.38 -2.58
N ASP A 141 10.89 -18.41 -3.29
CA ASP A 141 11.46 -18.83 -4.59
C ASP A 141 11.05 -17.90 -5.75
N ALA A 142 10.06 -17.03 -5.52
CA ALA A 142 9.57 -16.06 -6.49
C ALA A 142 10.10 -14.65 -6.20
N PRO A 143 10.36 -13.81 -7.22
CA PRO A 143 10.60 -12.39 -7.03
C PRO A 143 9.44 -11.73 -6.26
N PRO A 144 9.69 -10.65 -5.50
CA PRO A 144 8.61 -9.93 -4.83
C PRO A 144 7.72 -9.20 -5.83
N VAL A 145 6.53 -8.80 -5.37
CA VAL A 145 5.72 -7.82 -6.09
C VAL A 145 6.38 -6.45 -5.96
N ARG A 146 6.58 -5.74 -7.07
CA ARG A 146 7.12 -4.37 -7.12
C ARG A 146 6.24 -3.46 -7.97
N ILE A 147 6.48 -2.14 -7.86
CA ILE A 147 6.07 -1.23 -8.92
C ILE A 147 6.97 -1.48 -10.11
N THR A 148 6.40 -1.87 -11.25
CA THR A 148 7.14 -2.26 -12.45
C THR A 148 7.04 -1.24 -13.58
N GLU A 149 6.01 -0.38 -13.54
CA GLU A 149 5.76 0.67 -14.51
C GLU A 149 4.96 1.81 -13.86
N GLU A 150 5.16 3.03 -14.36
CA GLU A 150 4.36 4.20 -13.99
C GLU A 150 3.63 4.71 -15.24
N ILE A 151 2.29 4.84 -15.15
CA ILE A 151 1.44 5.25 -16.25
C ILE A 151 0.69 6.52 -15.85
N THR A 152 0.87 7.61 -16.59
CA THR A 152 0.10 8.84 -16.41
C THR A 152 -1.25 8.73 -17.14
N PRO A 153 -2.32 9.33 -16.60
CA PRO A 153 -3.61 9.37 -17.29
C PRO A 153 -3.47 10.16 -18.60
N ILE A 154 -4.18 9.72 -19.64
CA ILE A 154 -4.17 10.35 -20.97
C ILE A 154 -5.28 11.39 -21.15
N SER A 155 -6.31 11.37 -20.29
CA SER A 155 -7.37 12.37 -20.32
C SER A 155 -8.13 12.46 -18.99
N VAL A 156 -8.74 13.62 -18.76
CA VAL A 156 -9.79 13.86 -17.76
C VAL A 156 -11.09 14.16 -18.49
N GLN A 157 -12.19 13.55 -18.08
CA GLN A 157 -13.50 13.73 -18.70
C GLN A 157 -14.59 13.89 -17.64
N LYS A 158 -15.66 14.59 -18.00
CA LYS A 158 -16.90 14.63 -17.21
C LYS A 158 -17.87 13.59 -17.73
N THR A 159 -18.46 12.82 -16.82
CA THR A 159 -19.54 11.89 -17.16
C THR A 159 -20.86 12.65 -17.39
N PRO A 160 -21.88 12.00 -17.97
CA PRO A 160 -23.22 12.60 -18.11
C PRO A 160 -23.83 13.10 -16.78
N SER A 161 -23.53 12.42 -15.66
CA SER A 161 -23.93 12.83 -14.32
C SER A 161 -23.05 13.92 -13.68
N GLY A 162 -21.96 14.33 -14.34
CA GLY A 162 -21.05 15.38 -13.90
C GLY A 162 -19.85 14.89 -13.06
N ALA A 163 -19.67 13.57 -12.92
CA ALA A 163 -18.51 13.03 -12.22
C ALA A 163 -17.21 13.23 -13.03
N THR A 164 -16.09 13.43 -12.35
CA THR A 164 -14.77 13.53 -12.99
C THR A 164 -14.14 12.15 -13.12
N ILE A 165 -13.76 11.73 -14.34
CA ILE A 165 -13.10 10.44 -14.62
C ILE A 165 -11.75 10.67 -15.29
N LEU A 166 -10.73 9.97 -14.80
CA LEU A 166 -9.44 9.78 -15.45
C LEU A 166 -9.47 8.53 -16.34
N ASP A 167 -8.92 8.62 -17.55
CA ASP A 167 -8.63 7.48 -18.43
C ASP A 167 -7.11 7.30 -18.53
N PHE A 168 -6.61 6.11 -18.16
CA PHE A 168 -5.19 5.74 -18.28
C PHE A 168 -4.81 5.17 -19.66
N GLY A 169 -5.78 4.98 -20.56
CA GLY A 169 -5.55 4.41 -21.90
C GLY A 169 -5.31 2.91 -21.91
N GLN A 170 -4.95 2.33 -20.76
CA GLN A 170 -4.64 0.92 -20.56
C GLN A 170 -5.39 0.39 -19.33
N ASN A 171 -5.98 -0.81 -19.44
CA ASN A 171 -6.44 -1.54 -18.26
C ASN A 171 -5.22 -2.20 -17.60
N LEU A 172 -4.96 -1.87 -16.35
CA LEU A 172 -3.76 -2.25 -15.59
C LEU A 172 -4.14 -2.78 -14.21
N VAL A 173 -3.15 -3.33 -13.50
CA VAL A 173 -3.29 -3.72 -12.09
C VAL A 173 -2.28 -2.95 -11.27
N GLY A 174 -2.72 -2.32 -10.20
CA GLY A 174 -1.85 -1.47 -9.41
C GLY A 174 -2.60 -0.59 -8.42
N ARG A 175 -2.02 0.58 -8.16
CA ARG A 175 -2.58 1.60 -7.25
C ARG A 175 -2.23 2.99 -7.77
N LEU A 176 -2.87 4.02 -7.25
CA LEU A 176 -2.52 5.40 -7.60
C LEU A 176 -1.39 5.94 -6.75
N ARG A 177 -0.63 6.87 -7.32
CA ARG A 177 0.22 7.83 -6.63
C ARG A 177 -0.39 9.22 -6.82
N VAL A 178 -0.50 9.94 -5.72
CA VAL A 178 -0.87 11.36 -5.65
C VAL A 178 0.41 12.14 -5.33
N SER A 179 0.97 12.82 -6.34
CA SER A 179 2.26 13.52 -6.22
C SER A 179 2.18 14.72 -5.26
N SER A 180 1.13 15.53 -5.39
CA SER A 180 0.83 16.65 -4.50
C SER A 180 -0.69 16.82 -4.39
N LEU A 181 -1.17 17.05 -3.17
CA LEU A 181 -2.57 17.36 -2.88
C LEU A 181 -2.67 18.27 -1.65
N LYS A 182 -3.29 19.44 -1.82
CA LYS A 182 -3.51 20.40 -0.74
C LYS A 182 -4.95 20.90 -0.71
N GLN A 183 -5.65 20.61 0.37
CA GLN A 183 -7.01 21.07 0.64
C GLN A 183 -7.18 21.34 2.14
N PRO A 184 -8.24 22.08 2.56
CA PRO A 184 -8.51 22.33 3.97
C PRO A 184 -8.62 21.04 4.80
N SER A 185 -8.30 21.13 6.09
CA SER A 185 -8.46 20.02 7.03
C SER A 185 -9.90 19.49 7.04
N GLY A 186 -10.05 18.17 7.08
CA GLY A 186 -11.33 17.46 7.01
C GLY A 186 -11.89 17.28 5.59
N SER A 187 -11.28 17.86 4.56
CA SER A 187 -11.64 17.58 3.16
C SER A 187 -11.38 16.10 2.85
N ARG A 188 -12.18 15.55 1.93
CA ARG A 188 -12.11 14.14 1.54
C ARG A 188 -11.94 14.04 0.03
N VAL A 189 -10.91 13.32 -0.41
CA VAL A 189 -10.71 12.96 -1.81
C VAL A 189 -10.82 11.45 -1.93
N SER A 190 -11.64 10.97 -2.87
CA SER A 190 -11.80 9.52 -3.10
C SER A 190 -11.57 9.16 -4.56
N PHE A 191 -11.01 7.95 -4.75
CA PHE A 191 -10.65 7.37 -6.03
C PHE A 191 -11.36 6.03 -6.18
N ILE A 192 -12.34 5.97 -7.09
CA ILE A 192 -13.10 4.74 -7.37
C ILE A 192 -12.59 4.15 -8.68
N HIS A 193 -12.11 2.91 -8.64
CA HIS A 193 -11.41 2.26 -9.74
C HIS A 193 -12.34 1.33 -10.51
N ALA A 194 -12.30 1.35 -11.85
CA ALA A 194 -13.01 0.39 -12.69
C ALA A 194 -12.31 0.10 -14.03
N GLU A 195 -12.62 -1.06 -14.61
CA GLU A 195 -12.04 -1.51 -15.89
C GLU A 195 -12.69 -0.86 -17.11
N VAL A 196 -13.97 -0.50 -17.00
CA VAL A 196 -14.79 -0.05 -18.14
C VAL A 196 -15.70 1.12 -17.76
N LEU A 197 -16.20 1.81 -18.78
CA LEU A 197 -17.34 2.70 -18.66
C LEU A 197 -18.62 1.97 -19.11
N GLU A 198 -19.73 2.19 -18.42
CA GLU A 198 -21.07 1.72 -18.80
C GLU A 198 -21.96 2.95 -19.00
N ASN A 199 -22.46 3.18 -20.22
CA ASN A 199 -23.28 4.36 -20.58
C ASN A 199 -22.61 5.72 -20.29
N GLY A 200 -21.28 5.79 -20.41
CA GLY A 200 -20.51 7.01 -20.12
C GLY A 200 -20.25 7.26 -18.63
N GLU A 201 -20.71 6.37 -17.75
CA GLU A 201 -20.44 6.39 -16.31
C GLU A 201 -19.44 5.29 -15.93
N LEU A 202 -18.89 5.36 -14.72
CA LEU A 202 -17.97 4.34 -14.21
C LEU A 202 -18.68 2.98 -14.05
N GLY A 203 -18.18 1.96 -14.74
CA GLY A 203 -18.77 0.61 -14.75
C GLY A 203 -18.36 -0.24 -13.55
N ILE A 204 -18.96 0.00 -12.37
CA ILE A 204 -18.60 -0.70 -11.12
C ILE A 204 -19.41 -1.97 -10.83
N ARG A 205 -20.54 -2.20 -11.53
CA ARG A 205 -21.39 -3.38 -11.34
C ARG A 205 -20.63 -4.71 -11.47
N PRO A 206 -19.69 -4.91 -12.42
CA PRO A 206 -18.91 -6.16 -12.52
C PRO A 206 -18.00 -6.45 -11.32
N LEU A 207 -17.64 -5.44 -10.52
CA LEU A 207 -16.81 -5.58 -9.31
C LEU A 207 -17.55 -6.31 -8.18
N ARG A 208 -18.88 -6.43 -8.28
CA ARG A 208 -19.77 -7.12 -7.33
C ARG A 208 -19.70 -6.51 -5.93
N HIS A 209 -18.93 -7.14 -5.04
CA HIS A 209 -18.82 -6.75 -3.63
C HIS A 209 -17.48 -6.09 -3.31
N ALA A 210 -16.60 -5.90 -4.30
CA ALA A 210 -15.37 -5.13 -4.14
C ALA A 210 -15.70 -3.66 -4.41
N LYS A 211 -15.41 -2.78 -3.45
CA LYS A 211 -15.61 -1.33 -3.62
C LYS A 211 -14.52 -0.68 -4.47
N CYS A 212 -13.30 -1.22 -4.44
CA CYS A 212 -12.13 -0.67 -5.14
C CYS A 212 -11.99 0.85 -4.97
N THR A 213 -12.15 1.35 -3.74
CA THR A 213 -12.19 2.77 -3.44
C THR A 213 -11.15 3.14 -2.40
N ASP A 214 -10.24 4.05 -2.78
CA ASP A 214 -9.28 4.64 -1.86
C ASP A 214 -9.71 6.05 -1.47
N GLU A 215 -9.45 6.46 -0.23
CA GLU A 215 -9.86 7.76 0.30
C GLU A 215 -8.74 8.41 1.14
N ILE A 216 -8.56 9.71 0.93
CA ILE A 216 -7.68 10.57 1.71
C ILE A 216 -8.54 11.57 2.48
N ILE A 217 -8.39 11.61 3.80
CA ILE A 217 -8.93 12.67 4.67
C ILE A 217 -7.77 13.62 4.97
N LEU A 218 -7.88 14.88 4.55
CA LEU A 218 -6.78 15.84 4.65
C LEU A 218 -6.70 16.50 6.03
N ASN A 219 -5.51 16.94 6.42
CA ASN A 219 -5.26 17.67 7.66
C ASN A 219 -5.02 19.19 7.47
N GLY A 220 -5.05 19.68 6.22
CA GLY A 220 -4.75 21.08 5.88
C GLY A 220 -3.32 21.33 5.41
N THR A 221 -2.42 20.38 5.63
CA THR A 221 -1.06 20.36 5.09
C THR A 221 -1.07 19.69 3.72
N GLU A 222 -0.11 20.06 2.88
CA GLU A 222 0.09 19.40 1.59
C GLU A 222 0.54 17.96 1.80
N ILE A 223 -0.16 17.04 1.17
CA ILE A 223 0.25 15.64 1.06
C ILE A 223 1.15 15.53 -0.16
N VAL A 224 2.33 14.94 0.02
CA VAL A 224 3.32 14.73 -1.03
C VAL A 224 3.59 13.24 -1.17
N ASP A 225 3.60 12.75 -2.42
CA ASP A 225 3.93 11.37 -2.77
C ASP A 225 3.14 10.32 -1.97
N TRP A 226 1.81 10.47 -1.95
CA TRP A 226 0.93 9.53 -1.28
C TRP A 226 0.50 8.40 -2.22
N SER A 227 0.39 7.19 -1.70
CA SER A 227 -0.12 6.02 -2.39
C SER A 227 -0.67 5.04 -1.36
N PRO A 228 -1.79 4.33 -1.61
CA PRO A 228 -2.33 3.38 -0.64
C PRO A 228 -1.37 2.19 -0.48
N GLN A 229 -1.15 1.69 0.73
CA GLN A 229 -0.04 0.76 0.99
C GLN A 229 -0.42 -0.72 0.89
N TYR A 230 -1.64 -1.10 1.30
CA TYR A 230 -2.02 -2.50 1.49
C TYR A 230 -3.23 -2.95 0.68
N THR A 231 -3.49 -2.27 -0.43
CA THR A 231 -4.52 -2.63 -1.42
C THR A 231 -3.98 -2.51 -2.85
N PHE A 232 -4.75 -3.02 -3.82
CA PHE A 232 -4.50 -2.88 -5.25
C PHE A 232 -5.79 -3.11 -6.03
N HIS A 233 -5.88 -2.53 -7.22
CA HIS A 233 -7.07 -2.55 -8.06
C HIS A 233 -6.72 -2.92 -9.50
N GLY A 234 -7.66 -3.56 -10.21
CA GLY A 234 -7.62 -3.69 -11.67
C GLY A 234 -8.47 -2.58 -12.28
N PHE A 235 -7.88 -1.71 -13.10
CA PHE A 235 -8.58 -0.55 -13.64
C PHE A 235 -7.94 0.05 -14.89
N ARG A 236 -8.77 0.72 -15.68
CA ARG A 236 -8.38 1.71 -16.69
C ARG A 236 -8.89 3.10 -16.33
N TYR A 237 -10.02 3.16 -15.64
CA TYR A 237 -10.72 4.39 -15.32
C TYR A 237 -10.75 4.61 -13.82
N VAL A 238 -10.61 5.87 -13.42
CA VAL A 238 -10.75 6.26 -12.01
C VAL A 238 -11.70 7.44 -11.93
N GLN A 239 -12.79 7.29 -11.20
CA GLN A 239 -13.60 8.43 -10.79
C GLN A 239 -12.97 9.11 -9.59
N VAL A 240 -12.79 10.43 -9.67
CA VAL A 240 -12.25 11.25 -8.60
C VAL A 240 -13.34 12.13 -8.01
N ASN A 241 -13.57 12.02 -6.70
CA ASN A 241 -14.50 12.90 -5.98
C ASN A 241 -13.74 13.76 -4.98
N GLY A 242 -14.21 14.98 -4.75
CA GLY A 242 -13.60 15.92 -3.79
C GLY A 242 -12.36 16.64 -4.31
N TRP A 243 -11.96 16.42 -5.57
CA TRP A 243 -10.89 17.15 -6.25
C TRP A 243 -11.49 18.13 -7.27
N ASP A 244 -11.22 19.43 -7.11
CA ASP A 244 -11.75 20.50 -7.97
C ASP A 244 -10.89 20.73 -9.22
N GLU A 245 -10.97 19.77 -10.14
CA GLU A 245 -10.23 19.80 -11.41
C GLU A 245 -10.60 21.00 -12.29
N GLU A 246 -11.82 21.53 -12.18
CA GLU A 246 -12.23 22.71 -12.97
C GLU A 246 -11.49 23.97 -12.53
N ARG A 247 -11.13 24.02 -11.24
CA ARG A 247 -10.37 25.13 -10.66
C ARG A 247 -8.86 24.96 -10.79
N ASP A 248 -8.34 23.75 -10.54
CA ASP A 248 -6.89 23.53 -10.46
C ASP A 248 -6.27 22.88 -11.71
N GLY A 249 -7.04 22.16 -12.53
CA GLY A 249 -6.58 21.52 -13.76
C GLY A 249 -5.39 20.58 -13.59
N SER A 250 -5.23 20.00 -12.39
CA SER A 250 -3.96 19.42 -11.95
C SER A 250 -3.96 17.90 -11.84
N LEU A 251 -5.10 17.23 -12.07
CA LEU A 251 -5.18 15.77 -11.95
C LEU A 251 -4.21 15.04 -12.89
N LEU A 252 -4.01 15.51 -14.13
CA LEU A 252 -3.11 14.85 -15.08
C LEU A 252 -1.64 14.87 -14.66
N VAL A 253 -1.23 15.87 -13.88
CA VAL A 253 0.16 16.01 -13.41
C VAL A 253 0.36 15.44 -12.00
N ASN A 254 -0.71 15.36 -11.21
CA ASN A 254 -0.65 14.87 -9.83
C ASN A 254 -1.02 13.40 -9.66
N ILE A 255 -1.66 12.77 -10.65
CA ILE A 255 -2.05 11.36 -10.57
C ILE A 255 -1.19 10.51 -11.50
N THR A 256 -0.67 9.42 -10.95
CA THR A 256 0.03 8.38 -11.72
C THR A 256 -0.47 7.01 -11.26
N ALA A 257 -0.71 6.09 -12.18
CA ALA A 257 -0.93 4.69 -11.85
C ALA A 257 0.42 3.98 -11.70
N LEU A 258 0.61 3.32 -10.56
CA LEU A 258 1.76 2.49 -10.26
C LEU A 258 1.38 1.04 -10.56
N VAL A 259 1.87 0.50 -11.67
CA VAL A 259 1.59 -0.88 -12.10
C VAL A 259 2.32 -1.85 -11.17
N MET A 260 1.60 -2.88 -10.70
CA MET A 260 2.11 -3.83 -9.71
C MET A 260 1.93 -5.27 -10.17
N HIS A 261 3.02 -6.02 -10.19
CA HIS A 261 3.01 -7.46 -10.32
C HIS A 261 4.32 -8.06 -9.78
N THR A 262 4.41 -9.40 -9.74
CA THR A 262 5.67 -10.12 -9.49
C THR A 262 6.73 -9.64 -10.46
N ASP A 263 7.87 -9.20 -9.95
CA ASP A 263 8.95 -8.59 -10.73
C ASP A 263 9.80 -9.65 -11.47
N MET A 264 9.15 -10.35 -12.41
CA MET A 264 9.79 -11.33 -13.28
C MET A 264 10.51 -10.62 -14.42
N THR A 265 11.73 -11.06 -14.74
CA THR A 265 12.44 -10.60 -15.93
C THR A 265 11.68 -11.03 -17.19
N ARG A 266 11.30 -10.07 -18.03
CA ARG A 266 10.69 -10.34 -19.33
C ARG A 266 11.68 -11.09 -20.23
N SER A 267 11.28 -12.24 -20.77
CA SER A 267 12.16 -13.12 -21.54
C SER A 267 11.77 -13.30 -23.02
N GLY A 268 10.61 -12.77 -23.44
CA GLY A 268 10.10 -12.96 -24.79
C GLY A 268 9.35 -11.77 -25.34
N TRP A 269 9.57 -11.48 -26.62
CA TRP A 269 8.93 -10.41 -27.39
C TRP A 269 8.36 -10.98 -28.68
N PHE A 270 7.25 -10.42 -29.14
CA PHE A 270 6.63 -10.78 -30.40
C PHE A 270 6.18 -9.51 -31.11
N SER A 271 6.48 -9.41 -32.40
CA SER A 271 5.97 -8.39 -33.30
C SER A 271 5.74 -9.02 -34.68
N CYS A 272 4.76 -8.50 -35.42
CA CYS A 272 4.52 -8.90 -36.80
C CYS A 272 4.07 -7.70 -37.65
N SER A 273 3.98 -7.87 -38.96
CA SER A 273 3.55 -6.79 -39.87
C SER A 273 2.07 -6.43 -39.73
N HIS A 274 1.28 -7.25 -39.05
CA HIS A 274 -0.14 -7.03 -38.84
C HIS A 274 -0.38 -6.37 -37.47
N PRO A 275 -1.06 -5.21 -37.39
CA PRO A 275 -1.25 -4.49 -36.13
C PRO A 275 -2.40 -5.04 -35.24
N MET A 276 -3.01 -6.17 -35.62
CA MET A 276 -4.11 -6.82 -34.89
C MET A 276 -3.91 -8.32 -34.75
#